data_AF-A0A537W0A4-F1
#
_entry.id   AF-A0A537W0A4-F1
#
_cell.length_a   1.000
_cell.length_b   1.000
_cell.length_c   1.000
_cell.angle_alpha   90.00
_cell.angle_beta   90.00
_cell.angle_gamma   90.00
#
_symmetry.space_group_name_H-M   'P 1'
#
loop_
_entity.id
_entity.type
_entity.pdbx_description
1 polymer ?
#
loop_
_entity_poly.entity_id
_entity_poly.type
_entity_poly.pdbx_seq_one_letter_code
_entity_poly.pdbx_strand_id
1 'polypeptide(L)'
;MTAARIISALAGGAARRPRLVIAIAIVLALAGAALALRLRPTAATDTLVSSSSGPYKATQSFYRSFGEEPVEVLVGGNLQQLVLSTDIERLVGLEGCLSGNAPAGGLASEGGTKGPCGQLARAHTVKVVFGPGTFVNEAANQIDEQLVTQTRQAETQAKQAQEVVTRSARARGLTNAEAVTLGRQASKITIERFQEGLLRAALQYGLTSQPSIDNAKFVSTLVFDSSKPAGTPKQRFAYLFPSPNAALISVRLRSGLSESARTHTIALIRSAVAMSQWRLQHGGFYLVTGEPVIVADLSHSITSSIELLL
;
A
#
# COMPACT_ATOMS: atom_id res chain seq x y z
N MET A 1 -0.29 -51.53 46.44
CA MET A 1 -0.80 -52.32 45.29
C MET A 1 0.25 -52.30 44.20
N THR A 2 0.64 -53.45 43.65
CA THR A 2 1.63 -53.53 42.56
C THR A 2 0.98 -53.20 41.22
N ALA A 3 1.70 -52.51 40.33
CA ALA A 3 1.22 -52.13 39.00
C ALA A 3 0.66 -53.32 38.20
N ALA A 4 1.28 -54.50 38.33
CA ALA A 4 0.83 -55.74 37.70
C ALA A 4 -0.61 -56.14 38.11
N ARG A 5 -0.98 -55.99 39.39
CA ARG A 5 -2.33 -56.34 39.87
C ARG A 5 -3.40 -55.37 39.35
N ILE A 6 -3.06 -54.10 39.22
CA ILE A 6 -3.96 -53.07 38.68
C ILE A 6 -4.23 -53.33 37.20
N ILE A 7 -3.18 -53.60 36.42
CA ILE A 7 -3.31 -53.91 34.98
C ILE A 7 -4.09 -55.20 34.77
N SER A 8 -3.84 -56.26 35.55
CA SER A 8 -4.59 -57.52 35.43
C SER A 8 -6.08 -57.35 35.78
N ALA A 9 -6.40 -56.50 36.77
CA ALA A 9 -7.79 -56.22 37.14
C ALA A 9 -8.50 -55.40 36.06
N LEU A 10 -7.82 -54.42 35.45
CA LEU A 10 -8.35 -53.64 34.33
C LEU A 10 -8.57 -54.50 33.08
N ALA A 11 -7.61 -55.35 32.72
CA ALA A 11 -7.74 -56.29 31.60
C ALA A 11 -8.88 -57.30 31.83
N GLY A 12 -8.99 -57.84 33.04
CA GLY A 12 -10.10 -58.73 33.42
C GLY A 12 -11.47 -58.03 33.38
N GLY A 13 -11.53 -56.76 33.80
CA GLY A 13 -12.75 -55.94 33.69
C GLY A 13 -13.14 -55.63 32.25
N ALA A 14 -12.16 -55.31 31.40
CA ALA A 14 -12.37 -55.03 29.98
C ALA A 14 -12.87 -56.26 29.22
N ALA A 15 -12.29 -57.45 29.47
CA ALA A 15 -12.69 -58.71 28.83
C ALA A 15 -14.11 -59.15 29.22
N ARG A 16 -14.59 -58.80 30.42
CA ARG A 16 -15.94 -59.14 30.90
C ARG A 16 -17.05 -58.24 30.33
N ARG A 17 -16.71 -57.06 29.79
CA ARG A 17 -17.68 -56.10 29.24
C ARG A 17 -17.24 -55.55 27.87
N PRO A 18 -17.04 -56.42 26.86
CA PRO A 18 -16.44 -56.00 25.59
C PRO A 18 -17.27 -54.92 24.86
N ARG A 19 -18.61 -55.01 24.91
CA ARG A 19 -19.49 -54.01 24.29
C ARG A 19 -19.35 -52.61 24.91
N LEU A 20 -19.20 -52.54 26.24
CA LEU A 20 -19.02 -51.26 26.94
C LEU A 20 -17.66 -50.64 26.60
N VAL A 21 -16.60 -51.45 26.54
CA VAL A 21 -15.25 -50.99 26.16
C VAL A 21 -15.25 -50.46 24.73
N ILE A 22 -15.85 -51.18 23.79
CA ILE A 22 -15.98 -50.75 22.39
C ILE A 22 -16.80 -49.46 22.30
N ALA A 23 -17.93 -49.37 23.00
CA ALA A 23 -18.75 -48.16 23.00
C ALA A 23 -17.97 -46.94 23.52
N ILE A 24 -17.23 -47.09 24.62
CA ILE A 24 -16.37 -46.02 25.16
C ILE A 24 -15.26 -45.66 24.16
N ALA A 25 -14.61 -46.64 23.53
CA ALA A 25 -13.57 -46.39 22.54
C ALA A 25 -14.11 -45.64 21.31
N ILE A 26 -15.30 -46.01 20.82
CA ILE A 26 -15.99 -45.30 19.73
C ILE A 26 -16.30 -43.86 20.14
N VAL A 27 -16.86 -43.64 21.33
CA VAL A 27 -17.17 -42.29 21.82
C VAL A 27 -15.90 -41.44 21.94
N LEU A 28 -14.80 -42.01 22.47
CA LEU A 28 -13.52 -41.31 22.56
C LEU A 28 -12.92 -41.03 21.17
N ALA A 29 -13.04 -41.96 20.23
CA ALA A 29 -12.58 -41.77 18.86
C ALA A 29 -13.37 -40.68 18.15
N LEU A 30 -14.70 -40.69 18.24
CA LEU A 30 -15.57 -39.66 17.68
C LEU A 30 -15.34 -38.29 18.34
N ALA A 31 -15.14 -38.25 19.65
CA ALA A 31 -14.79 -37.02 20.36
C ALA A 31 -13.41 -36.51 19.91
N GLY A 32 -12.43 -37.39 19.77
CA GLY A 32 -11.11 -37.06 19.24
C GLY A 32 -11.17 -36.51 17.82
N ALA A 33 -11.93 -37.14 16.93
CA ALA A 33 -12.17 -36.66 15.56
C ALA A 33 -12.86 -35.29 15.56
N ALA A 34 -13.90 -35.11 16.39
CA ALA A 34 -14.59 -33.83 16.52
C ALA A 34 -13.69 -32.70 17.07
N LEU A 35 -12.75 -33.01 17.97
CA LEU A 35 -11.74 -32.05 18.42
C LEU A 35 -10.68 -31.78 17.34
N ALA A 36 -10.27 -32.79 16.58
CA ALA A 36 -9.30 -32.66 15.51
C ALA A 36 -9.82 -31.73 14.40
N LEU A 37 -11.13 -31.76 14.09
CA LEU A 37 -11.79 -30.83 13.17
C LEU A 37 -11.74 -29.36 13.65
N ARG A 38 -11.37 -29.08 14.91
CA ARG A 38 -11.17 -27.71 15.42
C ARG A 38 -9.73 -27.22 15.29
N LEU A 39 -8.79 -28.10 14.94
CA LEU A 39 -7.39 -27.71 14.72
C LEU A 39 -7.30 -26.90 13.44
N ARG A 40 -6.70 -25.71 13.54
CA ARG A 40 -6.37 -24.87 12.38
C ARG A 40 -4.86 -24.96 12.17
N PRO A 41 -4.38 -25.63 11.11
CA PRO A 41 -2.99 -25.56 10.72
C PRO A 41 -2.61 -24.10 10.56
N THR A 42 -1.50 -23.70 11.16
CA THR A 42 -0.97 -22.35 11.01
C THR A 42 0.43 -22.42 10.44
N ALA A 43 0.68 -21.62 9.41
CA ALA A 43 2.00 -21.44 8.82
C ALA A 43 2.68 -20.16 9.35
N ALA A 44 2.28 -19.71 10.56
CA ALA A 44 2.88 -18.55 11.21
C ALA A 44 4.37 -18.81 11.51
N THR A 45 5.19 -17.78 11.33
CA THR A 45 6.67 -17.91 11.41
C THR A 45 7.18 -18.34 12.79
N ASP A 46 6.42 -18.10 13.85
CA ASP A 46 6.71 -18.54 15.23
C ASP A 46 6.53 -20.06 15.43
N THR A 47 5.86 -20.75 14.50
CA THR A 47 5.82 -22.22 14.49
C THR A 47 7.07 -22.85 13.89
N LEU A 48 7.81 -22.11 13.06
CA LEU A 48 9.00 -22.59 12.35
C LEU A 48 10.29 -22.08 12.99
N VAL A 49 10.25 -20.91 13.64
CA VAL A 49 11.41 -20.25 14.24
C VAL A 49 11.08 -19.84 15.67
N SER A 50 12.01 -20.07 16.60
CA SER A 50 11.82 -19.70 18.00
C SER A 50 11.56 -18.19 18.16
N SER A 51 10.45 -17.86 18.82
CA SER A 51 10.04 -16.50 19.15
C SER A 51 11.01 -15.79 20.12
N SER A 52 11.87 -16.55 20.82
CA SER A 52 12.87 -16.00 21.72
C SER A 52 14.15 -15.54 21.00
N SER A 53 14.35 -15.95 19.74
CA SER A 53 15.55 -15.66 18.96
C SER A 53 15.71 -14.16 18.64
N GLY A 54 16.96 -13.70 18.57
CA GLY A 54 17.28 -12.32 18.19
C GLY A 54 16.71 -11.89 16.83
N PRO A 55 16.90 -12.68 15.75
CA PRO A 55 16.36 -12.38 14.43
C PRO A 55 14.83 -12.27 14.39
N TYR A 56 14.11 -13.14 15.12
CA TYR A 56 12.65 -13.05 15.21
C TYR A 56 12.22 -11.72 15.82
N LYS A 57 12.79 -11.33 16.96
CA LYS A 57 12.48 -10.05 17.62
C LYS A 57 12.79 -8.85 16.75
N ALA A 58 13.92 -8.88 16.03
CA ALA A 58 14.29 -7.83 15.08
C ALA A 58 13.27 -7.70 13.94
N THR A 59 12.85 -8.84 13.37
CA THR A 59 11.83 -8.91 12.31
C THR A 59 10.47 -8.37 12.81
N GLN A 60 10.04 -8.75 14.01
CA GLN A 60 8.80 -8.22 14.61
C GLN A 60 8.88 -6.71 14.89
N SER A 61 10.07 -6.19 15.21
CA SER A 61 10.27 -4.73 15.30
C SER A 61 10.17 -4.06 13.94
N PHE A 62 10.74 -4.66 12.91
CA PHE A 62 10.64 -4.19 11.52
C PHE A 62 9.17 -4.16 11.06
N TYR A 63 8.41 -5.24 11.26
CA TYR A 63 7.00 -5.30 10.85
C TYR A 63 6.10 -4.29 11.55
N ARG A 64 6.39 -3.91 12.81
CA ARG A 64 5.62 -2.85 13.50
C ARG A 64 5.75 -1.49 12.83
N SER A 65 6.96 -1.18 12.33
CA SER A 65 7.26 0.09 11.66
C SER A 65 6.80 0.09 10.20
N PHE A 66 7.15 -0.97 9.45
CA PHE A 66 7.03 -1.00 7.99
C PHE A 66 5.84 -1.83 7.47
N GLY A 67 5.14 -2.55 8.35
CA GLY A 67 4.19 -3.59 7.97
C GLY A 67 4.87 -4.93 7.72
N GLU A 68 4.07 -6.00 7.73
CA GLU A 68 4.50 -7.36 7.38
C GLU A 68 4.94 -7.44 5.92
N GLU A 69 5.42 -8.62 5.52
CA GLU A 69 5.73 -8.90 4.12
C GLU A 69 4.53 -8.55 3.21
N PRO A 70 4.79 -7.97 2.03
CA PRO A 70 3.75 -7.41 1.19
C PRO A 70 2.93 -8.51 0.50
N VAL A 71 1.62 -8.26 0.40
CA VAL A 71 0.79 -8.82 -0.66
C VAL A 71 1.04 -7.99 -1.90
N GLU A 72 1.58 -8.63 -2.94
CA GLU A 72 1.93 -7.99 -4.20
C GLU A 72 0.77 -8.10 -5.18
N VAL A 73 0.38 -6.98 -5.79
CA VAL A 73 -0.56 -6.96 -6.91
C VAL A 73 0.20 -6.54 -8.15
N LEU A 74 0.52 -7.52 -9.00
CA LEU A 74 1.10 -7.29 -10.30
C LEU A 74 0.02 -6.78 -11.24
N VAL A 75 0.25 -5.60 -11.80
CA VAL A 75 -0.57 -4.98 -12.84
C VAL A 75 0.10 -5.27 -14.18
N GLY A 76 -0.37 -6.32 -14.87
CA GLY A 76 0.18 -6.73 -16.16
C GLY A 76 -0.44 -5.95 -17.32
N GLY A 77 0.38 -5.45 -18.24
CA GLY A 77 -0.06 -4.69 -19.40
C GLY A 77 0.99 -3.70 -19.87
N ASN A 78 0.81 -3.12 -21.05
CA ASN A 78 1.74 -2.11 -21.56
C ASN A 78 1.84 -0.92 -20.59
N LEU A 79 3.02 -0.67 -20.03
CA LEU A 79 3.21 0.30 -18.95
C LEU A 79 2.84 1.72 -19.39
N GLN A 80 3.08 2.08 -20.65
CA GLN A 80 2.67 3.38 -21.17
C GLN A 80 1.15 3.53 -21.14
N GLN A 81 0.39 2.48 -21.49
CA GLN A 81 -1.06 2.51 -21.35
C GLN A 81 -1.49 2.56 -19.88
N LEU A 82 -0.79 1.86 -18.98
CA LEU A 82 -1.14 1.87 -17.54
C LEU A 82 -0.99 3.26 -16.90
N VAL A 83 0.04 4.04 -17.28
CA VAL A 83 0.36 5.31 -16.60
C VAL A 83 0.06 6.56 -17.42
N LEU A 84 -0.06 6.47 -18.75
CA LEU A 84 -0.33 7.62 -19.62
C LEU A 84 -1.77 7.65 -20.15
N SER A 85 -2.66 6.77 -19.65
CA SER A 85 -4.08 6.74 -19.96
C SER A 85 -4.93 6.88 -18.70
N THR A 86 -6.26 6.83 -18.84
CA THR A 86 -7.22 6.81 -17.73
C THR A 86 -7.07 5.59 -16.80
N ASP A 87 -6.30 4.58 -17.20
CA ASP A 87 -5.97 3.46 -16.32
C ASP A 87 -5.20 3.90 -15.06
N ILE A 88 -4.46 5.01 -15.12
CA ILE A 88 -3.75 5.52 -13.93
C ILE A 88 -4.73 5.95 -12.82
N GLU A 89 -5.88 6.51 -13.18
CA GLU A 89 -6.92 6.89 -12.22
C GLU A 89 -7.57 5.66 -11.59
N ARG A 90 -7.74 4.57 -12.36
CA ARG A 90 -8.21 3.28 -11.83
C ARG A 90 -7.21 2.69 -10.86
N LEU A 91 -5.92 2.81 -11.14
CA LEU A 91 -4.86 2.36 -10.23
C LEU A 91 -4.88 3.18 -8.94
N VAL A 92 -5.01 4.50 -9.00
CA VAL A 92 -5.17 5.34 -7.79
C VAL A 92 -6.40 4.91 -6.98
N GLY A 93 -7.55 4.71 -7.63
CA GLY A 93 -8.76 4.27 -6.95
C GLY A 93 -8.62 2.89 -6.29
N LEU A 94 -8.05 1.93 -7.03
CA LEU A 94 -7.74 0.61 -6.50
C LEU A 94 -6.76 0.70 -5.31
N GLU A 95 -5.69 1.47 -5.42
CA GLU A 95 -4.72 1.66 -4.34
C GLU A 95 -5.36 2.27 -3.08
N GLY A 96 -6.26 3.25 -3.23
CA GLY A 96 -7.03 3.83 -2.12
C GLY A 96 -8.01 2.84 -1.49
N CYS A 97 -8.65 1.99 -2.30
CA CYS A 97 -9.48 0.88 -1.83
C CYS A 97 -8.64 -0.15 -1.04
N LEU A 98 -7.49 -0.56 -1.60
CA LEU A 98 -6.57 -1.53 -0.99
C LEU A 98 -5.97 -1.00 0.31
N SER A 99 -5.72 0.31 0.42
CA SER A 99 -5.19 0.92 1.64
C SER A 99 -6.24 1.01 2.76
N GLY A 100 -7.52 0.77 2.45
CA GLY A 100 -8.63 0.99 3.37
C GLY A 100 -8.88 2.46 3.69
N ASN A 101 -8.38 3.39 2.84
CA ASN A 101 -8.55 4.85 3.04
C ASN A 101 -9.52 5.47 2.03
N ALA A 102 -10.28 4.65 1.30
CA ALA A 102 -11.32 5.14 0.40
C ALA A 102 -12.30 6.06 1.17
N PRO A 103 -12.56 7.28 0.68
CA PRO A 103 -13.43 8.23 1.35
C PRO A 103 -14.86 7.68 1.44
N ALA A 104 -15.56 7.96 2.54
CA ALA A 104 -16.91 7.43 2.78
C ALA A 104 -17.91 7.75 1.66
N GLY A 105 -17.77 8.92 1.01
CA GLY A 105 -18.57 9.31 -0.15
C GLY A 105 -18.23 8.53 -1.44
N GLY A 106 -16.99 8.04 -1.58
CA GLY A 106 -16.53 7.24 -2.72
C GLY A 106 -16.88 5.75 -2.60
N LEU A 107 -17.16 5.25 -1.39
CA LEU A 107 -17.49 3.85 -1.18
C LEU A 107 -18.71 3.39 -1.99
N ALA A 108 -19.68 4.26 -2.26
CA ALA A 108 -20.85 3.90 -3.08
C ALA A 108 -20.47 3.48 -4.51
N SER A 109 -19.53 4.19 -5.13
CA SER A 109 -18.95 3.83 -6.44
C SER A 109 -17.94 2.68 -6.35
N GLU A 110 -17.54 2.27 -5.15
CA GLU A 110 -16.54 1.24 -4.87
C GLU A 110 -17.15 -0.03 -4.26
N GLY A 111 -18.37 -0.39 -4.69
CA GLY A 111 -19.06 -1.61 -4.24
C GLY A 111 -19.79 -1.48 -2.90
N GLY A 112 -19.88 -0.27 -2.37
CA GLY A 112 -20.59 0.07 -1.15
C GLY A 112 -19.85 -0.30 0.12
N THR A 113 -20.44 0.05 1.27
CA THR A 113 -19.86 -0.27 2.58
C THR A 113 -19.70 -1.78 2.81
N LYS A 114 -20.54 -2.62 2.19
CA LYS A 114 -20.44 -4.08 2.29
C LYS A 114 -19.47 -4.69 1.25
N GLY A 115 -19.02 -3.92 0.27
CA GLY A 115 -18.06 -4.38 -0.73
C GLY A 115 -16.64 -4.54 -0.18
N PRO A 116 -15.69 -5.03 -1.00
CA PRO A 116 -14.31 -5.26 -0.58
C PRO A 116 -13.63 -4.02 0.00
N CYS A 117 -13.76 -2.86 -0.66
CA CYS A 117 -13.17 -1.60 -0.22
C CYS A 117 -13.73 -1.15 1.14
N GLY A 118 -15.05 -1.24 1.33
CA GLY A 118 -15.70 -0.92 2.60
C GLY A 118 -15.35 -1.88 3.74
N GLN A 119 -15.09 -3.16 3.42
CA GLN A 119 -14.61 -4.14 4.40
C GLN A 119 -13.15 -3.90 4.78
N LEU A 120 -12.27 -3.61 3.81
CA LEU A 120 -10.87 -3.24 4.07
C LEU A 120 -10.79 -1.97 4.94
N ALA A 121 -11.60 -0.96 4.62
CA ALA A 121 -11.67 0.27 5.40
C ALA A 121 -12.11 0.03 6.85
N ARG A 122 -13.06 -0.89 7.10
CA ARG A 122 -13.46 -1.26 8.47
C ARG A 122 -12.44 -2.12 9.21
N ALA A 123 -11.78 -3.02 8.51
CA ALA A 123 -10.89 -4.00 9.11
C ALA A 123 -9.59 -3.35 9.62
N HIS A 124 -9.17 -2.24 9.00
CA HIS A 124 -7.93 -1.52 9.33
C HIS A 124 -6.69 -2.44 9.34
N THR A 125 -6.68 -3.50 8.53
CA THR A 125 -5.63 -4.52 8.51
C THR A 125 -4.44 -4.14 7.65
N VAL A 126 -4.59 -3.16 6.75
CA VAL A 126 -3.51 -2.66 5.90
C VAL A 126 -2.77 -1.52 6.60
N LYS A 127 -1.43 -1.59 6.59
CA LYS A 127 -0.53 -0.60 7.18
C LYS A 127 -0.21 0.50 6.17
N VAL A 128 0.16 0.11 4.96
CA VAL A 128 0.57 1.01 3.88
C VAL A 128 0.42 0.31 2.52
N VAL A 129 0.14 1.09 1.49
CA VAL A 129 0.15 0.67 0.09
C VAL A 129 1.18 1.50 -0.65
N PHE A 130 2.05 0.85 -1.40
CA PHE A 130 2.96 1.49 -2.35
C PHE A 130 2.50 1.10 -3.74
N GLY A 131 2.10 2.08 -4.56
CA GLY A 131 1.61 1.80 -5.90
C GLY A 131 1.95 2.91 -6.89
N PRO A 132 1.89 2.60 -8.20
CA PRO A 132 2.22 3.53 -9.27
C PRO A 132 1.36 4.79 -9.26
N GLY A 133 0.05 4.67 -9.01
CA GLY A 133 -0.87 5.80 -9.03
C GLY A 133 -0.59 6.77 -7.88
N THR A 134 -0.48 6.25 -6.67
CA THR A 134 -0.14 7.00 -5.45
C THR A 134 1.22 7.67 -5.60
N PHE A 135 2.22 6.98 -6.15
CA PHE A 135 3.54 7.57 -6.37
C PHE A 135 3.50 8.78 -7.31
N VAL A 136 2.81 8.67 -8.44
CA VAL A 136 2.69 9.79 -9.41
C VAL A 136 1.87 10.93 -8.82
N ASN A 137 0.76 10.62 -8.15
CA ASN A 137 -0.10 11.60 -7.50
C ASN A 137 0.66 12.38 -6.42
N GLU A 138 1.36 11.67 -5.54
CA GLU A 138 2.14 12.28 -4.46
C GLU A 138 3.30 13.11 -5.00
N ALA A 139 3.97 12.65 -6.07
CA ALA A 139 5.00 13.44 -6.72
C ALA A 139 4.47 14.78 -7.25
N ALA A 140 3.28 14.80 -7.86
CA ALA A 140 2.64 16.04 -8.29
C ALA A 140 2.29 16.95 -7.10
N ASN A 141 1.64 16.40 -6.07
CA ASN A 141 1.25 17.15 -4.87
C ASN A 141 2.46 17.79 -4.16
N GLN A 142 3.54 17.05 -3.97
CA GLN A 142 4.76 17.55 -3.32
C GLN A 142 5.41 18.69 -4.11
N ILE A 143 5.38 18.64 -5.45
CA ILE A 143 5.89 19.75 -6.28
C ILE A 143 4.99 20.98 -6.11
N ASP A 144 3.68 20.81 -6.14
CA ASP A 144 2.72 21.92 -5.98
C ASP A 144 2.82 22.57 -4.60
N GLU A 145 2.90 21.78 -3.52
CA GLU A 145 3.10 22.28 -2.15
C GLU A 145 4.40 23.08 -2.02
N GLN A 146 5.48 22.56 -2.60
CA GLN A 146 6.77 23.22 -2.60
C GLN A 146 6.74 24.53 -3.42
N LEU A 147 6.03 24.55 -4.55
CA LEU A 147 5.87 25.75 -5.37
C LEU A 147 5.03 26.83 -4.67
N VAL A 148 3.96 26.44 -3.97
CA VAL A 148 3.17 27.36 -3.14
C VAL A 148 4.04 27.97 -2.05
N THR A 149 4.86 27.15 -1.38
CA THR A 149 5.77 27.61 -0.34
C THR A 149 6.80 28.61 -0.88
N GLN A 150 7.43 28.30 -2.01
CA GLN A 150 8.40 29.20 -2.65
C GLN A 150 7.76 30.51 -3.12
N THR A 151 6.53 30.45 -3.66
CA THR A 151 5.79 31.64 -4.09
C THR A 151 5.50 32.58 -2.93
N ARG A 152 5.04 32.05 -1.79
CA ARG A 152 4.83 32.84 -0.56
C ARG A 152 6.11 33.48 -0.04
N GLN A 153 7.23 32.75 -0.14
CA GLN A 153 8.54 33.27 0.24
C GLN A 153 8.96 34.42 -0.68
N ALA A 154 8.78 34.29 -2.00
CA ALA A 154 9.08 35.33 -2.97
C ALA A 154 8.21 36.58 -2.76
N GLU A 155 6.92 36.41 -2.47
CA GLU A 155 6.03 37.53 -2.12
C GLU A 155 6.47 38.26 -0.85
N THR A 156 6.92 37.51 0.16
CA THR A 156 7.46 38.09 1.40
C THR A 156 8.74 38.88 1.12
N GLN A 157 9.65 38.35 0.30
CA GLN A 157 10.87 39.04 -0.12
C GLN A 157 10.56 40.31 -0.93
N ALA A 158 9.56 40.25 -1.82
CA ALA A 158 9.14 41.40 -2.61
C ALA A 158 8.56 42.53 -1.74
N LYS A 159 7.76 42.18 -0.72
CA LYS A 159 7.26 43.14 0.30
C LYS A 159 8.41 43.76 1.10
N GLN A 160 9.37 42.95 1.54
CA GLN A 160 10.55 43.45 2.25
C GLN A 160 11.40 44.38 1.36
N ALA A 161 11.61 44.02 0.09
CA ALA A 161 12.32 44.85 -0.87
C ALA A 161 11.61 46.20 -1.08
N GLN A 162 10.28 46.19 -1.21
CA GLN A 162 9.47 47.40 -1.29
C GLN A 162 9.67 48.31 -0.08
N GLU A 163 9.58 47.76 1.13
CA GLU A 163 9.73 48.52 2.37
C GLU A 163 11.12 49.12 2.52
N VAL A 164 12.17 48.33 2.27
CA VAL A 164 13.57 48.76 2.36
C VAL A 164 13.85 49.89 1.36
N VAL A 165 13.43 49.73 0.10
CA VAL A 165 13.66 50.74 -0.94
C VAL A 165 12.83 52.00 -0.68
N THR A 166 11.57 51.87 -0.25
CA THR A 166 10.73 53.03 0.13
C THR A 166 11.35 53.81 1.28
N ARG A 167 11.83 53.11 2.33
CA ARG A 167 12.46 53.75 3.49
C ARG A 167 13.78 54.43 3.11
N SER A 168 14.60 53.78 2.30
CA SER A 168 15.85 54.35 1.80
C SER A 168 15.62 55.59 0.93
N ALA A 169 14.62 55.57 0.05
CA ALA A 169 14.26 56.70 -0.79
C ALA A 169 13.81 57.91 0.06
N ARG A 170 12.95 57.70 1.07
CA ARG A 170 12.54 58.76 2.00
C ARG A 170 13.72 59.36 2.76
N ALA A 171 14.65 58.51 3.24
CA ALA A 171 15.85 58.97 3.94
C ALA A 171 16.77 59.84 3.05
N ARG A 172 16.65 59.72 1.72
CA ARG A 172 17.37 60.54 0.73
C ARG A 172 16.62 61.83 0.33
N GLY A 173 15.50 62.14 0.98
CA GLY A 173 14.72 63.37 0.75
C GLY A 173 13.72 63.31 -0.41
N LEU A 174 13.48 62.13 -1.00
CA LEU A 174 12.46 61.97 -2.04
C LEU A 174 11.05 62.11 -1.47
N THR A 175 10.10 62.56 -2.31
CA THR A 175 8.70 62.68 -1.91
C THR A 175 8.07 61.31 -1.62
N ASN A 176 6.97 61.30 -0.88
CA ASN A 176 6.24 60.06 -0.58
C ASN A 176 5.80 59.31 -1.84
N ALA A 177 5.36 60.01 -2.88
CA ALA A 177 4.92 59.41 -4.12
C ALA A 177 6.07 58.74 -4.89
N GLU A 178 7.22 59.40 -4.96
CA GLU A 178 8.43 58.87 -5.62
C GLU A 178 8.97 57.66 -4.85
N ALA A 179 9.09 57.75 -3.53
CA ALA A 179 9.59 56.66 -2.69
C ALA A 179 8.72 55.39 -2.82
N VAL A 180 7.39 55.53 -2.83
CA VAL A 180 6.46 54.41 -3.03
C VAL A 180 6.56 53.81 -4.44
N THR A 181 6.84 54.64 -5.44
CA THR A 181 7.03 54.17 -6.82
C THR A 181 8.31 53.33 -6.94
N LEU A 182 9.42 53.80 -6.37
CA LEU A 182 10.68 53.05 -6.32
C LEU A 182 10.53 51.73 -5.54
N GLY A 183 9.83 51.74 -4.40
CA GLY A 183 9.53 50.53 -3.65
C GLY A 183 8.74 49.50 -4.47
N ARG A 184 7.70 49.95 -5.19
CA ARG A 184 6.91 49.06 -6.08
C ARG A 184 7.75 48.49 -7.22
N GLN A 185 8.67 49.26 -7.79
CA GLN A 185 9.62 48.76 -8.79
C GLN A 185 10.55 47.69 -8.19
N ALA A 186 11.06 47.88 -6.98
CA ALA A 186 11.90 46.89 -6.30
C ALA A 186 11.15 45.58 -6.01
N SER A 187 9.88 45.68 -5.59
CA SER A 187 8.97 44.53 -5.45
C SER A 187 8.83 43.78 -6.77
N LYS A 188 8.51 44.50 -7.85
CA LYS A 188 8.34 43.94 -9.20
C LYS A 188 9.58 43.20 -9.68
N ILE A 189 10.77 43.81 -9.57
CA ILE A 189 12.05 43.18 -9.96
C ILE A 189 12.30 41.89 -9.16
N THR A 190 11.92 41.87 -7.88
CA THR A 190 12.08 40.68 -7.03
C THR A 190 11.19 39.53 -7.52
N ILE A 191 9.93 39.83 -7.86
CA ILE A 191 9.00 38.86 -8.43
C ILE A 191 9.44 38.38 -9.82
N GLU A 192 9.90 39.29 -10.69
CA GLU A 192 10.39 38.94 -12.03
C GLU A 192 11.58 37.97 -11.96
N ARG A 193 12.54 38.21 -11.06
CA ARG A 193 13.68 37.29 -10.83
C ARG A 193 13.23 35.91 -10.35
N PHE A 194 12.22 35.86 -9.48
CA PHE A 194 11.65 34.59 -9.04
C PHE A 194 11.00 33.83 -10.21
N GLN A 195 10.22 34.52 -11.04
CA GLN A 195 9.58 33.94 -12.23
C GLN A 195 10.61 33.42 -13.24
N GLU A 196 11.68 34.17 -13.51
CA GLU A 196 12.78 33.71 -14.35
C GLU A 196 13.46 32.45 -13.78
N GLY A 197 13.65 32.39 -12.46
CA GLY A 197 14.18 31.22 -11.78
C GLY A 197 13.28 29.98 -11.95
N LEU A 198 11.98 30.15 -11.78
CA LEU A 198 10.99 29.09 -12.00
C LEU A 198 11.00 28.60 -13.45
N LEU A 199 11.06 29.49 -14.44
CA LEU A 199 11.13 29.13 -15.86
C LEU A 199 12.38 28.30 -16.18
N ARG A 200 13.54 28.69 -15.64
CA ARG A 200 14.78 27.91 -15.82
C ARG A 200 14.69 26.53 -15.19
N ALA A 201 14.15 26.43 -13.98
CA ALA A 201 13.94 25.15 -13.31
C ALA A 201 12.95 24.27 -14.09
N ALA A 202 11.84 24.83 -14.57
CA ALA A 202 10.85 24.13 -15.38
C ALA A 202 11.49 23.55 -16.65
N LEU A 203 12.29 24.35 -17.37
CA LEU A 203 13.03 23.88 -18.55
C LEU A 203 14.04 22.77 -18.21
N GLN A 204 14.78 22.89 -17.09
CA GLN A 204 15.75 21.90 -16.64
C GLN A 204 15.10 20.54 -16.37
N TYR A 205 13.89 20.53 -15.80
CA TYR A 205 13.15 19.31 -15.48
C TYR A 205 12.12 18.91 -16.55
N GLY A 206 12.10 19.60 -17.70
CA GLY A 206 11.19 19.30 -18.81
C GLY A 206 9.71 19.59 -18.53
N LEU A 207 9.42 20.38 -17.49
CA LEU A 207 8.08 20.78 -17.10
C LEU A 207 7.61 21.93 -18.00
N THR A 208 6.53 21.73 -18.74
CA THR A 208 5.94 22.78 -19.61
C THR A 208 4.55 23.22 -19.16
N SER A 209 4.06 22.65 -18.08
CA SER A 209 2.76 22.93 -17.47
C SER A 209 2.81 22.44 -16.02
N GLN A 210 1.77 22.74 -15.25
CA GLN A 210 1.65 22.26 -13.88
C GLN A 210 1.75 20.72 -13.83
N PRO A 211 2.55 20.15 -12.91
CA PRO A 211 2.59 18.71 -12.66
C PRO A 211 1.24 18.21 -12.18
N SER A 212 0.77 17.12 -12.77
CA SER A 212 -0.46 16.47 -12.37
C SER A 212 -0.50 15.04 -12.90
N ILE A 213 -1.31 14.19 -12.28
CA ILE A 213 -1.43 12.78 -12.67
C ILE A 213 -2.05 12.59 -14.05
N ASP A 214 -2.91 13.50 -14.48
CA ASP A 214 -3.54 13.52 -15.81
C ASP A 214 -2.64 14.13 -16.90
N ASN A 215 -1.51 14.71 -16.52
CA ASN A 215 -0.54 15.26 -17.47
C ASN A 215 0.44 14.19 -17.96
N ALA A 216 0.12 13.59 -19.10
CA ALA A 216 0.94 12.54 -19.73
C ALA A 216 2.42 12.93 -19.93
N LYS A 217 2.75 14.20 -20.16
CA LYS A 217 4.14 14.64 -20.31
C LYS A 217 4.88 14.61 -18.98
N PHE A 218 4.25 15.06 -17.90
CA PHE A 218 4.78 14.96 -16.55
C PHE A 218 4.98 13.49 -16.16
N VAL A 219 3.93 12.66 -16.28
CA VAL A 219 4.00 11.24 -15.92
C VAL A 219 5.07 10.53 -16.74
N SER A 220 5.16 10.82 -18.04
CA SER A 220 6.18 10.23 -18.90
C SER A 220 7.59 10.60 -18.46
N THR A 221 7.82 11.89 -18.17
CA THR A 221 9.11 12.40 -17.68
C THR A 221 9.47 11.83 -16.31
N LEU A 222 8.48 11.58 -15.45
CA LEU A 222 8.68 11.02 -14.12
C LEU A 222 9.06 9.54 -14.20
N VAL A 223 8.28 8.74 -14.94
CA VAL A 223 8.32 7.27 -14.96
C VAL A 223 9.35 6.71 -15.93
N PHE A 224 9.45 7.25 -17.16
CA PHE A 224 10.26 6.66 -18.23
C PHE A 224 11.65 7.27 -18.36
N ASP A 225 12.58 6.45 -18.83
CA ASP A 225 13.95 6.85 -19.15
C ASP A 225 14.02 7.25 -20.64
N SER A 226 14.17 8.55 -20.90
CA SER A 226 14.22 9.10 -22.27
C SER A 226 15.48 8.72 -23.04
N SER A 227 16.51 8.18 -22.39
CA SER A 227 17.73 7.69 -23.04
C SER A 227 17.60 6.26 -23.57
N LYS A 228 16.48 5.59 -23.28
CA LYS A 228 16.21 4.19 -23.60
C LYS A 228 15.03 4.06 -24.56
N PRO A 229 14.78 2.85 -25.12
CA PRO A 229 13.60 2.62 -25.93
C PRO A 229 12.31 3.06 -25.22
N ALA A 230 11.35 3.57 -25.99
CA ALA A 230 10.07 4.05 -25.47
C ALA A 230 9.39 3.01 -24.57
N GLY A 231 8.82 3.46 -23.46
CA GLY A 231 8.19 2.60 -22.46
C GLY A 231 9.15 1.97 -21.45
N THR A 232 10.47 2.23 -21.53
CA THR A 232 11.43 1.74 -20.53
C THR A 232 11.34 2.58 -19.24
N PRO A 233 10.95 2.00 -18.09
CA PRO A 233 10.90 2.74 -16.84
C PRO A 233 12.30 3.02 -16.29
N LYS A 234 12.41 4.08 -15.47
CA LYS A 234 13.65 4.38 -14.75
C LYS A 234 13.93 3.30 -13.69
N GLN A 235 15.15 2.77 -13.71
CA GLN A 235 15.57 1.68 -12.82
C GLN A 235 15.41 1.98 -11.32
N ARG A 236 15.57 3.24 -10.91
CA ARG A 236 15.39 3.65 -9.50
C ARG A 236 13.96 3.41 -8.97
N PHE A 237 12.99 3.24 -9.86
CA PHE A 237 11.59 2.96 -9.53
C PHE A 237 11.18 1.53 -9.89
N ALA A 238 12.13 0.61 -10.05
CA ALA A 238 11.84 -0.79 -10.43
C ALA A 238 10.92 -1.52 -9.43
N TYR A 239 10.85 -1.06 -8.18
CA TYR A 239 9.91 -1.57 -7.17
C TYR A 239 8.44 -1.19 -7.43
N LEU A 240 8.18 -0.25 -8.34
CA LEU A 240 6.83 0.12 -8.82
C LEU A 240 6.65 -0.21 -10.31
N PHE A 241 7.72 -0.07 -11.09
CA PHE A 241 7.73 -0.20 -12.54
C PHE A 241 8.83 -1.19 -12.97
N PRO A 242 8.63 -2.50 -12.72
CA PRO A 242 9.69 -3.50 -12.92
C PRO A 242 10.03 -3.74 -14.40
N SER A 243 9.11 -3.45 -15.33
CA SER A 243 9.31 -3.66 -16.76
C SER A 243 8.42 -2.76 -17.62
N PRO A 244 8.66 -2.65 -18.94
CA PRO A 244 7.74 -1.97 -19.87
C PRO A 244 6.33 -2.58 -19.96
N ASN A 245 6.11 -3.75 -19.36
CA ASN A 245 4.86 -4.51 -19.46
C ASN A 245 4.21 -4.78 -18.09
N ALA A 246 4.64 -4.08 -17.03
CA ALA A 246 4.05 -4.25 -15.72
C ALA A 246 4.26 -3.04 -14.79
N ALA A 247 3.31 -2.86 -13.88
CA ALA A 247 3.48 -2.09 -12.66
C ALA A 247 3.20 -2.97 -11.43
N LEU A 248 3.63 -2.54 -10.25
CA LEU A 248 3.51 -3.29 -9.00
C LEU A 248 2.84 -2.43 -7.92
N ILE A 249 1.82 -2.98 -7.26
CA ILE A 249 1.24 -2.43 -6.05
C ILE A 249 1.62 -3.36 -4.88
N SER A 250 2.42 -2.86 -3.93
CA SER A 250 2.81 -3.57 -2.72
C SER A 250 1.89 -3.18 -1.56
N VAL A 251 1.06 -4.11 -1.10
CA VAL A 251 0.14 -3.93 0.03
C VAL A 251 0.74 -4.56 1.30
N ARG A 252 1.22 -3.73 2.23
CA ARG A 252 1.79 -4.24 3.49
C ARG A 252 0.74 -4.26 4.60
N LEU A 253 0.57 -5.42 5.21
CA LEU A 253 -0.38 -5.63 6.29
C LEU A 253 0.20 -5.15 7.62
N ARG A 254 -0.67 -4.84 8.60
CA ARG A 254 -0.22 -4.53 9.96
C ARG A 254 0.38 -5.77 10.61
N SER A 255 1.39 -5.55 11.44
CA SER A 255 1.96 -6.61 12.28
C SER A 255 0.96 -7.13 13.31
N GLY A 256 1.00 -8.42 13.58
CA GLY A 256 0.25 -9.02 14.70
C GLY A 256 -1.21 -9.32 14.37
N LEU A 257 -1.56 -9.35 13.07
CA LEU A 257 -2.83 -9.89 12.64
C LEU A 257 -2.93 -11.37 12.96
N SER A 258 -4.12 -11.82 13.39
CA SER A 258 -4.41 -13.24 13.43
C SER A 258 -4.37 -13.81 12.01
N GLU A 259 -4.07 -15.12 11.89
CA GLU A 259 -4.07 -15.79 10.57
C GLU A 259 -5.42 -15.63 9.86
N SER A 260 -6.53 -15.74 10.58
CA SER A 260 -7.87 -15.53 10.00
C SER A 260 -8.05 -14.11 9.46
N ALA A 261 -7.54 -13.09 10.16
CA ALA A 261 -7.60 -11.70 9.70
C ALA A 261 -6.70 -11.47 8.47
N ARG A 262 -5.53 -12.12 8.43
CA ARG A 262 -4.62 -12.07 7.28
C ARG A 262 -5.26 -12.72 6.05
N THR A 263 -5.75 -13.95 6.17
CA THR A 263 -6.42 -14.67 5.08
C THR A 263 -7.66 -13.94 4.59
N HIS A 264 -8.46 -13.39 5.52
CA HIS A 264 -9.63 -12.59 5.14
C HIS A 264 -9.22 -11.31 4.38
N THR A 265 -8.19 -10.60 4.85
CA THR A 265 -7.66 -9.43 4.13
C THR A 265 -7.17 -9.79 2.72
N ILE A 266 -6.42 -10.89 2.56
CA ILE A 266 -5.96 -11.36 1.25
C ILE A 266 -7.15 -11.68 0.33
N ALA A 267 -8.20 -12.32 0.86
CA ALA A 267 -9.43 -12.58 0.10
C ALA A 267 -10.14 -11.28 -0.31
N LEU A 268 -10.16 -10.26 0.54
CA LEU A 268 -10.68 -8.93 0.21
C LEU A 268 -9.85 -8.24 -0.88
N ILE A 269 -8.52 -8.35 -0.84
CA ILE A 269 -7.62 -7.83 -1.89
C ILE A 269 -7.93 -8.51 -3.23
N ARG A 270 -8.02 -9.86 -3.26
CA ARG A 270 -8.43 -10.63 -4.44
C ARG A 270 -9.81 -10.20 -4.98
N SER A 271 -10.76 -9.98 -4.07
CA SER A 271 -12.11 -9.52 -4.45
C SER A 271 -12.08 -8.09 -4.99
N ALA A 272 -11.25 -7.21 -4.41
CA ALA A 272 -11.11 -5.83 -4.84
C ALA A 272 -10.56 -5.77 -6.26
N VAL A 273 -9.46 -6.44 -6.59
CA VAL A 273 -8.88 -6.40 -7.95
C VAL A 273 -9.80 -6.99 -9.02
N ALA A 274 -10.79 -7.81 -8.64
CA ALA A 274 -11.79 -8.38 -9.54
C ALA A 274 -13.02 -7.48 -9.78
N MET A 275 -13.13 -6.35 -9.07
CA MET A 275 -14.26 -5.43 -9.20
C MET A 275 -14.29 -4.77 -10.59
N SER A 276 -15.49 -4.61 -11.16
CA SER A 276 -15.66 -4.14 -12.54
C SER A 276 -15.14 -2.72 -12.77
N GLN A 277 -15.26 -1.83 -11.77
CA GLN A 277 -14.78 -0.45 -11.86
C GLN A 277 -13.25 -0.34 -12.00
N TRP A 278 -12.50 -1.34 -11.53
CA TRP A 278 -11.04 -1.33 -11.58
C TRP A 278 -10.47 -2.02 -12.82
N ARG A 279 -11.32 -2.58 -13.70
CA ARG A 279 -10.87 -3.23 -14.93
C ARG A 279 -10.15 -2.23 -15.83
N LEU A 280 -8.93 -2.59 -16.22
CA LEU A 280 -8.09 -1.82 -17.11
C LEU A 280 -8.70 -1.77 -18.52
N GLN A 281 -8.67 -0.61 -19.15
CA GLN A 281 -9.28 -0.41 -20.47
C GLN A 281 -8.41 -0.95 -21.60
N HIS A 282 -7.10 -1.04 -21.41
CA HIS A 282 -6.15 -1.36 -22.47
C HIS A 282 -5.66 -2.81 -22.43
N GLY A 283 -6.54 -3.75 -22.07
CA GLY A 283 -6.26 -5.19 -22.09
C GLY A 283 -5.32 -5.70 -21.00
N GLY A 284 -5.10 -4.90 -19.96
CA GLY A 284 -4.30 -5.30 -18.80
C GLY A 284 -5.05 -6.25 -17.85
N PHE A 285 -4.31 -6.83 -16.90
CA PHE A 285 -4.84 -7.73 -15.88
C PHE A 285 -4.18 -7.51 -14.52
N TYR A 286 -4.81 -8.04 -13.48
CA TYR A 286 -4.25 -8.06 -12.12
C TYR A 286 -3.91 -9.49 -11.70
N LEU A 287 -2.79 -9.66 -11.01
CA LEU A 287 -2.41 -10.91 -10.36
C LEU A 287 -2.02 -10.61 -8.90
N VAL A 288 -2.66 -11.29 -7.95
CA VAL A 288 -2.35 -11.17 -6.52
C VAL A 288 -1.38 -12.28 -6.12
N THR A 289 -0.22 -11.91 -5.60
CA THR A 289 0.88 -12.80 -5.24
C THR A 289 1.67 -12.26 -4.04
N GLY A 290 2.84 -12.81 -3.76
CA GLY A 290 3.66 -12.51 -2.58
C GLY A 290 3.65 -13.65 -1.57
N GLU A 291 4.64 -13.64 -0.67
CA GLU A 291 4.81 -14.67 0.35
C GLU A 291 3.56 -14.87 1.22
N PRO A 292 2.88 -13.82 1.73
CA PRO A 292 1.64 -13.99 2.51
C PRO A 292 0.52 -14.70 1.75
N VAL A 293 0.44 -14.52 0.43
CA VAL A 293 -0.59 -15.12 -0.42
C VAL A 293 -0.34 -16.61 -0.60
N ILE A 294 0.91 -16.98 -0.88
CA ILE A 294 1.33 -18.39 -1.03
C ILE A 294 1.14 -19.14 0.29
N VAL A 295 1.54 -18.52 1.40
CA VAL A 295 1.38 -19.10 2.74
C VAL A 295 -0.11 -19.30 3.08
N ALA A 296 -0.97 -18.32 2.79
CA ALA A 296 -2.40 -18.44 3.02
C ALA A 296 -3.06 -19.57 2.18
N ASP A 297 -2.67 -19.69 0.90
CA ASP A 297 -3.18 -20.76 0.03
C ASP A 297 -2.70 -22.16 0.49
N LEU A 298 -1.47 -22.27 0.98
CA LEU A 298 -0.93 -23.52 1.56
C LEU A 298 -1.70 -23.93 2.83
N SER A 299 -1.90 -23.01 3.78
CA SER A 299 -2.70 -23.26 4.99
C SER A 299 -4.11 -23.74 4.63
N HIS A 300 -4.74 -23.13 3.62
CA HIS A 300 -6.07 -23.51 3.16
C HIS A 300 -6.09 -24.91 2.53
N SER A 301 -5.12 -25.22 1.66
CA SER A 301 -5.02 -26.54 1.01
C SER A 301 -4.80 -27.68 2.01
N ILE A 302 -3.96 -27.46 3.03
CA ILE A 302 -3.74 -28.43 4.11
C ILE A 302 -5.02 -28.63 4.93
N THR A 303 -5.69 -27.53 5.30
CA THR A 303 -6.95 -27.59 6.07
C THR A 303 -8.02 -28.38 5.32
N SER A 304 -8.22 -28.07 4.03
CA SER A 304 -9.20 -28.79 3.19
C SER A 304 -8.85 -30.26 3.01
N SER A 305 -7.55 -30.60 2.94
CA SER A 305 -7.11 -32.00 2.85
C SER A 305 -7.36 -32.76 4.15
N ILE A 306 -7.19 -32.11 5.32
CA ILE A 306 -7.49 -32.71 6.63
C ILE A 306 -9.00 -32.94 6.77
N GLU A 307 -9.83 -31.99 6.35
CA GLU A 307 -11.30 -32.14 6.33
C GLU A 307 -11.76 -33.29 5.42
N LEU A 308 -11.06 -33.55 4.32
CA LEU A 308 -11.39 -34.63 3.39
C LEU A 308 -10.92 -36.02 3.87
N LEU A 309 -9.91 -36.07 4.74
CA LEU A 309 -9.34 -37.31 5.29
C LEU A 309 -10.02 -37.79 6.59
N LEU A 310 -10.75 -36.91 7.28
CA LEU A 310 -11.48 -37.19 8.53
C LEU A 310 -12.95 -37.52 8.27
#